data_AF-A0A524C7D4-F1
#
_entry.id   AF-A0A524C7D4-F1
#
_cell.length_a   1.000
_cell.length_b   1.000
_cell.length_c   1.000
_cell.angle_alpha   90.00
_cell.angle_beta   90.00
_cell.angle_gamma   90.00
#
_symmetry.space_group_name_H-M   'P 1'
#
loop_
_entity.id
_entity.type
_entity.pdbx_description
1 polymer ?
#
loop_
_entity_poly.entity_id
_entity_poly.type
_entity_poly.pdbx_seq_one_letter_code
_entity_poly.pdbx_strand_id
1 'polypeptide(L)'
;MSIPEKSSQLLKIKRGFNGVKIHNLFIFNRAGICIYGLNFSQIYTIEQEQLISSYFTALMSFTKELIGDKIKTVEMGGGIKLVVFEKNNLFYCVLSASFENLSLLEEIVSKIHAIFLTYIKKNDVKTDIEYICDENLNYLVEDVIREILSKDFDLKKEEVIIEYFKEIQQNDEIHGCILLTDRGNVVYSSLRDIELKKFLKQVDFRVKICNNSILKLFYTSRDNELILSEYVSDLYFIILIFHAKTKFGVAEFYLQKIVSRIFTILNQ
;
A
#
# COMPACT_ATOMS: atom_id res chain seq x y z
N MET A 1 31.07 -37.54 12.42
CA MET A 1 31.23 -36.09 12.67
C MET A 1 30.60 -35.36 11.52
N SER A 2 29.69 -34.46 11.86
CA SER A 2 28.67 -33.84 11.03
C SER A 2 29.22 -32.96 9.92
N ILE A 3 28.67 -33.14 8.73
CA ILE A 3 28.75 -32.22 7.59
C ILE A 3 27.97 -30.96 8.00
N PRO A 4 28.52 -29.74 7.84
CA PRO A 4 27.72 -28.55 8.07
C PRO A 4 26.67 -28.44 6.97
N GLU A 5 25.41 -28.45 7.37
CA GLU A 5 24.27 -28.19 6.51
C GLU A 5 24.44 -26.84 5.80
N LYS A 6 24.29 -26.88 4.48
CA LYS A 6 24.09 -25.71 3.64
C LYS A 6 22.89 -24.94 4.17
N SER A 7 23.12 -23.83 4.86
CA SER A 7 22.11 -22.81 5.06
C SER A 7 21.73 -22.27 3.68
N SER A 8 20.62 -22.76 3.13
CA SER A 8 19.93 -22.16 1.99
C SER A 8 19.42 -20.78 2.42
N GLN A 9 20.33 -19.79 2.41
CA GLN A 9 19.94 -18.40 2.33
C GLN A 9 19.29 -18.23 0.95
N LEU A 10 17.98 -18.46 0.89
CA LEU A 10 17.13 -17.98 -0.19
C LEU A 10 17.46 -16.50 -0.34
N LEU A 11 18.12 -16.16 -1.45
CA LEU A 11 18.35 -14.78 -1.87
C LEU A 11 16.97 -14.12 -1.96
N LYS A 12 16.57 -13.41 -0.89
CA LYS A 12 15.37 -12.58 -0.86
C LYS A 12 15.61 -11.45 -1.86
N ILE A 13 15.18 -11.65 -3.10
CA ILE A 13 15.17 -10.60 -4.11
C ILE A 13 14.20 -9.54 -3.58
N LYS A 14 14.70 -8.34 -3.30
CA LYS A 14 13.89 -7.20 -2.85
C LYS A 14 13.01 -6.74 -4.02
N ARG A 15 11.76 -6.33 -3.78
CA ARG A 15 10.88 -5.77 -4.83
C ARG A 15 11.60 -4.63 -5.56
N GLY A 16 11.58 -4.66 -6.89
CA GLY A 16 11.94 -3.51 -7.73
C GLY A 16 10.93 -2.37 -7.56
N PHE A 17 11.28 -1.14 -7.92
CA PHE A 17 10.36 0.01 -7.87
C PHE A 17 9.22 -0.07 -8.91
N ASN A 18 9.28 -1.01 -9.86
CA ASN A 18 8.18 -1.26 -10.79
C ASN A 18 6.95 -1.78 -10.04
N GLY A 19 5.87 -0.99 -10.06
CA GLY A 19 4.60 -1.32 -9.39
C GLY A 19 4.42 -0.72 -8.00
N VAL A 20 5.40 0.04 -7.48
CA VAL A 20 5.26 0.74 -6.20
C VAL A 20 4.21 1.85 -6.32
N LYS A 21 3.17 1.75 -5.50
CA LYS A 21 2.03 2.67 -5.46
C LYS A 21 2.28 3.87 -4.53
N ILE A 22 3.51 4.02 -4.05
CA ILE A 22 4.03 5.15 -3.29
C ILE A 22 4.96 5.91 -4.23
N HIS A 23 4.62 7.16 -4.53
CA HIS A 23 5.26 7.92 -5.61
C HIS A 23 6.31 8.88 -5.07
N ASN A 24 5.99 9.64 -4.03
CA ASN A 24 6.90 10.63 -3.46
C ASN A 24 6.75 10.68 -1.93
N LEU A 25 7.84 11.06 -1.26
CA LEU A 25 7.88 11.41 0.15
C LEU A 25 8.43 12.83 0.28
N PHE A 26 7.80 13.62 1.15
CA PHE A 26 8.30 14.93 1.58
C PHE A 26 8.34 14.98 3.10
N ILE A 27 9.43 15.51 3.65
CA ILE A 27 9.58 15.77 5.08
C ILE A 27 9.76 17.27 5.26
N PHE A 28 8.91 17.88 6.10
CA PHE A 28 8.93 19.31 6.35
C PHE A 28 8.67 19.64 7.81
N ASN A 29 9.09 20.82 8.25
CA ASN A 29 8.86 21.29 9.62
C ASN A 29 7.51 22.00 9.77
N ARG A 30 7.21 22.46 10.99
CA ARG A 30 5.99 23.24 11.31
C ARG A 30 5.88 24.59 10.61
N ALA A 31 6.98 25.16 10.16
CA ALA A 31 6.97 26.37 9.35
C ALA A 31 6.66 26.10 7.87
N GLY A 32 6.53 24.82 7.48
CA GLY A 32 6.28 24.41 6.10
C GLY A 32 7.53 24.38 5.23
N ILE A 33 8.73 24.49 5.81
CA ILE A 33 10.00 24.39 5.08
C ILE A 33 10.22 22.91 4.77
N CYS A 34 10.36 22.58 3.48
CA CYS A 34 10.73 21.26 3.01
C CYS A 34 12.19 21.00 3.37
N ILE A 35 12.43 19.97 4.16
CA ILE A 35 13.75 19.55 4.63
C ILE A 35 14.30 18.45 3.72
N TYR A 36 13.43 17.61 3.18
CA TYR A 36 13.83 16.45 2.40
C TYR A 36 12.69 16.02 1.48
N GLY A 37 13.01 15.71 0.23
CA GLY A 37 12.09 15.06 -0.69
C GLY A 37 12.74 13.92 -1.45
N LEU A 38 11.94 12.92 -1.77
CA LEU A 38 12.37 11.76 -2.52
C LEU A 38 11.26 11.27 -3.44
N ASN A 39 11.61 11.08 -4.71
CA ASN A 39 10.74 10.53 -5.75
C ASN A 39 11.10 9.06 -6.01
N PHE A 40 10.17 8.15 -5.73
CA PHE A 40 10.37 6.71 -5.86
C PHE A 40 10.03 6.17 -7.24
N SER A 41 8.95 6.67 -7.85
CA SER A 41 8.36 6.05 -9.04
C SER A 41 8.64 6.83 -10.33
N GLN A 42 9.12 8.07 -10.26
CA GLN A 42 9.34 8.99 -11.38
C GLN A 42 8.08 9.33 -12.23
N ILE A 43 6.94 8.69 -11.96
CA ILE A 43 5.64 8.94 -12.63
C ILE A 43 5.16 10.39 -12.43
N TYR A 44 5.31 10.90 -11.21
CA TYR A 44 4.91 12.26 -10.85
C TYR A 44 6.15 13.06 -10.50
N THR A 45 6.66 13.81 -11.47
CA THR A 45 7.76 14.75 -11.25
C THR A 45 7.21 15.99 -10.54
N ILE A 46 7.69 16.24 -9.34
CA ILE A 46 7.35 17.46 -8.59
C ILE A 46 8.52 18.42 -8.75
N GLU A 47 8.33 19.45 -9.58
CA GLU A 47 9.38 20.41 -9.91
C GLU A 47 9.79 21.28 -8.72
N GLN A 48 8.88 21.49 -7.76
CA GLN A 48 9.11 22.32 -6.58
C GLN A 48 8.50 21.68 -5.33
N GLU A 49 9.32 20.95 -4.58
CA GLU A 49 8.90 20.25 -3.37
C GLU A 49 8.37 21.19 -2.27
N GLN A 50 8.96 22.39 -2.19
CA GLN A 50 8.54 23.45 -1.27
C GLN A 50 7.08 23.89 -1.48
N LEU A 51 6.51 23.72 -2.69
CA LEU A 51 5.11 24.03 -2.93
C LEU A 51 4.20 23.03 -2.21
N ILE A 52 4.57 21.75 -2.17
CA ILE A 52 3.78 20.71 -1.50
C ILE A 52 3.77 20.94 0.01
N SER A 53 4.93 21.22 0.61
CA SER A 53 5.05 21.50 2.05
C SER A 53 4.30 22.78 2.44
N SER A 54 4.44 23.85 1.65
CA SER A 54 3.73 25.12 1.86
C SER A 54 2.21 24.95 1.74
N TYR A 55 1.75 24.24 0.70
CA TYR A 55 0.33 23.95 0.47
C TYR A 55 -0.27 23.20 1.65
N PHE A 56 0.37 22.11 2.11
CA PHE A 56 -0.16 21.34 3.23
C PHE A 56 -0.13 22.09 4.54
N THR A 57 0.91 22.88 4.79
CA THR A 57 1.00 23.70 6.00
C THR A 57 -0.13 24.72 6.04
N ALA A 58 -0.37 25.42 4.93
CA ALA A 58 -1.48 26.35 4.80
C ALA A 58 -2.84 25.67 4.96
N LEU A 59 -3.03 24.51 4.32
CA LEU A 59 -4.27 23.74 4.38
C LEU A 59 -4.56 23.20 5.79
N MET A 60 -3.55 22.64 6.48
CA MET A 60 -3.67 22.18 7.86
C MET A 60 -4.00 23.34 8.81
N SER A 61 -3.37 24.50 8.62
CA SER A 61 -3.67 25.70 9.41
C SER A 61 -5.10 26.17 9.17
N PHE A 62 -5.49 26.30 7.90
CA PHE A 62 -6.83 26.73 7.51
C PHE A 62 -7.93 25.82 8.07
N THR A 63 -7.76 24.50 7.94
CA THR A 63 -8.74 23.53 8.45
C THR A 63 -8.81 23.53 9.97
N LYS A 64 -7.67 23.66 10.66
CA LYS A 64 -7.64 23.79 12.11
C LYS A 64 -8.42 25.03 12.59
N GLU A 65 -8.27 26.16 11.92
CA GLU A 65 -9.00 27.40 12.25
C GLU A 65 -10.49 27.28 11.91
N LEU A 66 -10.84 26.65 10.79
CA LEU A 66 -12.22 26.58 10.30
C LEU A 66 -13.07 25.56 11.08
N ILE A 67 -12.53 24.37 11.35
CA ILE A 67 -13.29 23.23 11.89
C ILE A 67 -12.68 22.63 13.16
N GLY A 68 -11.61 23.22 13.71
CA GLY A 68 -10.97 22.77 14.94
C GLY A 68 -10.06 21.54 14.79
N ASP A 69 -9.90 21.01 13.56
CA ASP A 69 -9.07 19.83 13.29
C ASP A 69 -8.25 20.00 12.00
N LYS A 70 -7.10 19.31 11.93
CA LYS A 70 -6.20 19.35 10.77
C LYS A 70 -6.63 18.29 9.76
N ILE A 71 -6.81 18.70 8.50
CA ILE A 71 -6.93 17.72 7.42
C ILE A 71 -5.58 17.01 7.22
N LYS A 72 -5.62 15.68 7.18
CA LYS A 72 -4.43 14.83 7.03
C LYS A 72 -4.35 14.16 5.66
N THR A 73 -5.46 14.12 4.91
CA THR A 73 -5.52 13.43 3.62
C THR A 73 -6.21 14.30 2.60
N VAL A 74 -5.59 14.46 1.44
CA VAL A 74 -6.16 15.14 0.28
C VAL A 74 -6.21 14.16 -0.87
N GLU A 75 -7.42 13.84 -1.35
CA GLU A 75 -7.60 13.08 -2.57
C GLU A 75 -7.54 14.02 -3.78
N MET A 76 -6.75 13.67 -4.79
CA MET A 76 -6.62 14.46 -6.01
C MET A 76 -7.20 13.70 -7.20
N GLY A 77 -7.42 14.42 -8.31
CA GLY A 77 -7.79 13.80 -9.58
C GLY A 77 -6.73 12.80 -10.05
N GLY A 78 -7.13 11.83 -10.89
CA GLY A 78 -6.19 10.84 -11.44
C GLY A 78 -5.87 9.65 -10.53
N GLY A 79 -6.65 9.43 -9.47
CA GLY A 79 -6.53 8.20 -8.66
C GLY A 79 -5.40 8.21 -7.64
N ILE A 80 -4.88 9.39 -7.28
CA ILE A 80 -3.82 9.59 -6.28
C ILE A 80 -4.33 10.32 -5.04
N LYS A 81 -3.56 10.24 -3.96
CA LYS A 81 -3.78 10.99 -2.73
C LYS A 81 -2.47 11.42 -2.11
N LEU A 82 -2.55 12.52 -1.36
CA LEU A 82 -1.49 12.96 -0.46
C LEU A 82 -1.94 12.72 0.97
N VAL A 83 -1.07 12.14 1.79
CA VAL A 83 -1.34 11.82 3.20
C VAL A 83 -0.23 12.39 4.07
N VAL A 84 -0.60 13.14 5.10
CA VAL A 84 0.32 13.77 6.05
C VAL A 84 0.26 13.09 7.41
N PHE A 85 1.44 12.73 7.91
CA PHE A 85 1.66 12.20 9.25
C PHE A 85 2.51 13.18 10.06
N GLU A 86 2.07 13.49 11.27
CA GLU A 86 2.80 14.33 12.21
C GLU A 86 3.58 13.43 13.18
N LYS A 87 4.91 13.61 13.24
CA LYS A 87 5.79 12.90 14.18
C LYS A 87 6.75 13.91 14.80
N ASN A 88 6.56 14.20 16.09
CA ASN A 88 7.26 15.24 16.84
C ASN A 88 7.07 16.64 16.22
N ASN A 89 8.15 17.26 15.74
CA ASN A 89 8.14 18.58 15.09
C ASN A 89 8.22 18.50 13.57
N LEU A 90 8.12 17.29 13.00
CA LEU A 90 8.21 17.03 11.57
C LEU A 90 6.89 16.49 11.04
N PHE A 91 6.62 16.82 9.79
CA PHE A 91 5.54 16.29 9.00
C PHE A 91 6.10 15.46 7.85
N TYR A 92 5.44 14.35 7.59
CA TYR A 92 5.76 13.42 6.52
C TYR A 92 4.57 13.39 5.57
N CYS A 93 4.72 13.94 4.37
CA CYS A 93 3.72 13.88 3.32
C CYS A 93 4.09 12.79 2.31
N VAL A 94 3.16 11.87 2.07
CA VAL A 94 3.33 10.78 1.12
C VAL A 94 2.34 10.95 -0.03
N LEU A 95 2.86 11.06 -1.25
CA LEU A 95 2.07 10.93 -2.47
C LEU A 95 1.96 9.45 -2.84
N SER A 96 0.74 8.95 -2.98
CA SER A 96 0.49 7.54 -3.26
C SER A 96 -0.78 7.33 -4.09
N ALA A 97 -0.98 6.11 -4.58
CA ALA A 97 -2.26 5.72 -5.16
C ALA A 97 -3.37 5.85 -4.10
N SER A 98 -4.54 6.29 -4.54
CA SER A 98 -5.65 6.63 -3.65
C SER A 98 -6.17 5.45 -2.82
N PHE A 99 -5.99 4.23 -3.32
CA PHE A 99 -6.39 3.00 -2.64
C PHE A 99 -5.35 2.46 -1.65
N GLU A 100 -4.18 3.08 -1.50
CA GLU A 100 -3.15 2.60 -0.58
C GLU A 100 -3.62 2.55 0.88
N ASN A 101 -3.17 1.54 1.63
CA ASN A 101 -3.61 1.35 3.01
C ASN A 101 -2.97 2.41 3.93
N LEU A 102 -3.79 3.13 4.72
CA LEU A 102 -3.28 4.19 5.62
C LEU A 102 -2.32 3.63 6.69
N SER A 103 -2.62 2.46 7.25
CA SER A 103 -1.79 1.80 8.26
C SER A 103 -0.43 1.38 7.68
N LEU A 104 -0.38 0.92 6.43
CA LEU A 104 0.88 0.65 5.73
C LEU A 104 1.71 1.93 5.61
N LEU A 105 1.11 3.01 5.14
CA LEU A 105 1.79 4.30 4.99
C LEU A 105 2.32 4.80 6.35
N GLU A 106 1.56 4.61 7.43
CA GLU A 106 2.02 4.96 8.78
C GLU A 106 3.19 4.09 9.27
N GLU A 107 3.18 2.78 8.98
CA GLU A 107 4.31 1.88 9.30
C GLU A 107 5.59 2.36 8.58
N ILE A 108 5.48 2.64 7.29
CA ILE A 108 6.57 3.15 6.45
C ILE A 108 7.12 4.45 7.03
N VAL A 109 6.24 5.43 7.26
CA VAL A 109 6.64 6.73 7.82
C VAL A 109 7.29 6.58 9.19
N SER A 110 6.80 5.68 10.04
CA SER A 110 7.36 5.48 11.38
C SER A 110 8.80 4.92 11.33
N LYS A 111 9.10 4.00 10.41
CA LYS A 111 10.48 3.52 10.20
C LYS A 111 11.38 4.58 9.58
N ILE A 112 10.88 5.30 8.57
CA ILE A 112 11.61 6.41 7.94
C ILE A 112 11.93 7.49 8.98
N HIS A 113 10.98 7.82 9.87
CA HIS A 113 11.19 8.79 10.95
C HIS A 113 12.37 8.42 11.85
N ALA A 114 12.50 7.14 12.23
CA ALA A 114 13.59 6.67 13.07
C ALA A 114 14.97 6.81 12.37
N ILE A 115 15.05 6.45 11.09
CA ILE A 115 16.26 6.62 10.28
C ILE A 115 16.61 8.09 10.11
N PHE A 116 15.61 8.91 9.78
CA PHE A 116 15.78 10.34 9.54
C PHE A 116 16.25 11.09 10.79
N LEU A 117 15.68 10.79 11.97
CA LEU A 117 16.17 11.37 13.24
C LEU A 117 17.60 10.93 13.57
N THR A 118 17.96 9.69 13.27
CA THR A 118 19.33 9.20 13.47
C THR A 118 20.29 9.93 12.55
N TYR A 119 19.90 10.14 11.30
CA TYR A 119 20.67 10.91 10.32
C TYR A 119 20.87 12.37 10.76
N ILE A 120 19.78 13.06 11.16
CA ILE A 120 19.85 14.45 11.64
C ILE A 120 20.82 14.57 12.80
N LYS A 121 20.69 13.70 13.81
CA LYS A 121 21.55 13.74 15.01
C LYS A 121 23.01 13.47 14.68
N LYS A 122 23.27 12.51 13.80
CA LYS A 122 24.64 12.13 13.42
C LYS A 122 25.36 13.25 12.66
N ASN A 123 24.64 13.98 11.83
CA ASN A 123 25.19 15.01 10.94
C ASN A 123 24.96 16.45 11.45
N ASP A 124 24.38 16.63 12.64
CA ASP A 124 24.03 17.93 13.24
C ASP A 124 23.21 18.85 12.31
N VAL A 125 22.24 18.26 11.58
CA VAL A 125 21.44 18.97 10.58
C VAL A 125 20.45 19.92 11.25
N LYS A 126 20.39 21.17 10.78
CA LYS A 126 19.42 22.16 11.26
C LYS A 126 18.14 22.14 10.43
N THR A 127 17.15 21.40 10.91
CA THR A 127 15.84 21.19 10.25
C THR A 127 15.00 22.45 10.03
N ASP A 128 15.44 23.60 10.56
CA ASP A 128 14.71 24.87 10.43
C ASP A 128 15.12 25.68 9.19
N ILE A 129 16.24 25.33 8.57
CA ILE A 129 16.82 26.11 7.47
C ILE A 129 17.48 25.27 6.37
N GLU A 130 17.83 24.01 6.64
CA GLU A 130 18.59 23.18 5.71
C GLU A 130 17.69 22.23 4.92
N TYR A 131 17.90 22.22 3.60
CA TYR A 131 17.41 21.18 2.71
C TYR A 131 18.48 20.09 2.57
N ILE A 132 18.10 18.84 2.79
CA ILE A 132 18.97 17.67 2.74
C ILE A 132 18.92 17.07 1.34
N CYS A 133 20.08 17.04 0.68
CA CYS A 133 20.31 16.27 -0.54
C CYS A 133 21.46 15.30 -0.30
N ASP A 134 21.13 14.06 0.09
CA ASP A 134 22.12 13.02 0.40
C ASP A 134 21.68 11.68 -0.19
N GLU A 135 22.50 11.13 -1.09
CA GLU A 135 22.20 9.86 -1.78
C GLU A 135 22.18 8.66 -0.82
N ASN A 136 23.00 8.65 0.22
CA ASN A 136 23.00 7.57 1.20
C ASN A 136 21.71 7.55 2.00
N LEU A 137 21.19 8.72 2.38
CA LEU A 137 19.89 8.84 3.01
C LEU A 137 18.78 8.35 2.06
N ASN A 138 18.86 8.69 0.77
CA ASN A 138 17.93 8.18 -0.23
C ASN A 138 17.91 6.65 -0.25
N TYR A 139 19.08 6.01 -0.35
CA TYR A 139 19.17 4.54 -0.33
C TYR A 139 18.59 3.93 0.95
N LEU A 140 18.82 4.53 2.12
CA LEU A 140 18.27 4.04 3.38
C LEU A 140 16.73 4.15 3.41
N VAL A 141 16.16 5.26 2.92
CA VAL A 141 14.71 5.46 2.84
C VAL A 141 14.08 4.50 1.83
N GLU A 142 14.70 4.32 0.66
CA GLU A 142 14.27 3.34 -0.33
C GLU A 142 14.29 1.92 0.21
N ASP A 143 15.33 1.56 0.97
CA ASP A 143 15.46 0.23 1.57
C ASP A 143 14.36 -0.06 2.59
N VAL A 144 13.88 0.94 3.34
CA VAL A 144 12.72 0.79 4.24
C VAL A 144 11.47 0.41 3.46
N ILE A 145 11.20 1.12 2.38
CA ILE A 145 10.01 0.87 1.55
C ILE A 145 10.11 -0.53 0.95
N ARG A 146 11.28 -0.89 0.40
CA ARG A 146 11.51 -2.23 -0.14
C ARG A 146 11.36 -3.30 0.93
N GLU A 147 11.93 -3.12 2.12
CA GLU A 147 11.84 -4.07 3.23
C GLU A 147 10.39 -4.29 3.65
N ILE A 148 9.61 -3.23 3.90
CA ILE A 148 8.21 -3.35 4.32
C ILE A 148 7.38 -4.03 3.23
N LEU A 149 7.62 -3.69 1.96
CA LEU A 149 6.90 -4.30 0.85
C LEU A 149 7.36 -5.74 0.53
N SER A 150 8.50 -6.21 1.04
CA SER A 150 9.09 -7.53 0.72
C SER A 150 9.21 -8.49 1.89
N LYS A 151 8.94 -8.05 3.13
CA LYS A 151 9.37 -8.77 4.34
C LYS A 151 8.86 -10.22 4.43
N ASP A 152 7.73 -10.51 3.78
CA ASP A 152 6.96 -11.75 3.97
C ASP A 152 6.67 -12.52 2.66
N PHE A 153 7.20 -12.11 1.50
CA PHE A 153 6.80 -12.67 0.20
C PHE A 153 7.96 -13.21 -0.65
N ASP A 154 7.78 -14.40 -1.21
CA ASP A 154 8.63 -14.94 -2.28
C ASP A 154 8.16 -14.38 -3.62
N LEU A 155 8.93 -13.45 -4.19
CA LEU A 155 8.55 -12.74 -5.41
C LEU A 155 8.34 -13.67 -6.60
N LYS A 156 9.06 -14.79 -6.68
CA LYS A 156 8.87 -15.74 -7.79
C LYS A 156 7.51 -16.42 -7.68
N LYS A 157 7.11 -16.79 -6.47
CA LYS A 157 5.79 -17.37 -6.21
C LYS A 157 4.70 -16.34 -6.45
N GLU A 158 4.90 -15.10 -6.04
CA GLU A 158 3.98 -14.00 -6.27
C GLU A 158 3.76 -13.74 -7.78
N GLU A 159 4.83 -13.73 -8.59
CA GLU A 159 4.72 -13.62 -10.04
C GLU A 159 3.88 -14.75 -10.64
N VAL A 160 4.11 -16.00 -10.21
CA VAL A 160 3.30 -17.16 -10.65
C VAL A 160 1.83 -17.00 -10.24
N ILE A 161 1.56 -16.47 -9.05
CA ILE A 161 0.19 -16.17 -8.61
C ILE A 161 -0.43 -15.09 -9.49
N ILE A 162 0.29 -14.00 -9.79
CA ILE A 162 -0.19 -12.91 -10.64
C ILE A 162 -0.53 -13.41 -12.04
N GLU A 163 0.32 -14.23 -12.65
CA GLU A 163 0.03 -14.83 -13.97
C GLU A 163 -1.20 -15.73 -13.90
N TYR A 164 -1.35 -16.53 -12.85
CA TYR A 164 -2.56 -17.33 -12.65
C TYR A 164 -3.83 -16.47 -12.54
N PHE A 165 -3.77 -15.33 -11.85
CA PHE A 165 -4.90 -14.39 -11.79
C PHE A 165 -5.23 -13.78 -13.16
N LYS A 166 -4.23 -13.45 -13.98
CA LYS A 166 -4.43 -12.97 -15.36
C LYS A 166 -5.11 -14.02 -16.24
N GLU A 167 -4.78 -15.30 -16.06
CA GLU A 167 -5.46 -16.41 -16.75
C GLU A 167 -6.92 -16.53 -16.29
N ILE A 168 -7.18 -16.45 -14.99
CA ILE A 168 -8.53 -16.51 -14.41
C ILE A 168 -9.42 -15.37 -14.93
N GLN A 169 -8.86 -14.17 -15.12
CA GLN A 169 -9.60 -13.01 -15.62
C GLN A 169 -10.23 -13.26 -17.00
N GLN A 170 -9.73 -14.22 -17.79
CA GLN A 170 -10.33 -14.59 -19.08
C GLN A 170 -11.65 -15.38 -18.92
N ASN A 171 -12.04 -15.71 -17.70
CA ASN A 171 -13.31 -16.37 -17.42
C ASN A 171 -14.45 -15.35 -17.29
N ASP A 172 -15.41 -15.42 -18.22
CA ASP A 172 -16.58 -14.53 -18.27
C ASP A 172 -17.45 -14.55 -17.00
N GLU A 173 -17.36 -15.58 -16.16
CA GLU A 173 -18.12 -15.67 -14.92
C GLU A 173 -17.54 -14.78 -13.79
N ILE A 174 -16.23 -14.46 -13.87
CA ILE A 174 -15.51 -13.67 -12.87
C ILE A 174 -15.39 -12.23 -13.38
N HIS A 175 -16.18 -11.34 -12.80
CA HIS A 175 -16.18 -9.92 -13.16
C HIS A 175 -14.94 -9.18 -12.65
N GLY A 176 -14.44 -9.57 -11.47
CA GLY A 176 -13.30 -8.92 -10.84
C GLY A 176 -12.54 -9.85 -9.92
N CYS A 177 -11.23 -9.67 -9.84
CA CYS A 177 -10.37 -10.40 -8.93
C CYS A 177 -9.33 -9.46 -8.33
N ILE A 178 -9.19 -9.51 -7.01
CA ILE A 178 -8.28 -8.67 -6.23
C ILE A 178 -7.50 -9.60 -5.31
N LEU A 179 -6.18 -9.42 -5.30
CA LEU A 179 -5.26 -10.08 -4.41
C LEU A 179 -4.66 -9.04 -3.48
N LEU A 180 -4.94 -9.17 -2.19
CA LEU A 180 -4.34 -8.34 -1.14
C LEU A 180 -3.32 -9.16 -0.36
N THR A 181 -2.33 -8.47 0.20
CA THR A 181 -1.54 -9.01 1.32
C THR A 181 -2.37 -9.05 2.61
N ASP A 182 -1.91 -9.79 3.60
CA ASP A 182 -2.39 -9.77 4.99
C ASP A 182 -2.46 -8.36 5.61
N ARG A 183 -1.60 -7.45 5.14
CA ARG A 183 -1.59 -6.02 5.54
C ARG A 183 -2.51 -5.13 4.70
N GLY A 184 -3.26 -5.70 3.75
CA GLY A 184 -4.20 -4.98 2.90
C GLY A 184 -3.58 -4.25 1.72
N ASN A 185 -2.31 -4.49 1.40
CA ASN A 185 -1.68 -3.95 0.18
C ASN A 185 -2.21 -4.68 -1.05
N VAL A 186 -2.55 -3.94 -2.11
CA VAL A 186 -3.01 -4.52 -3.37
C VAL A 186 -1.81 -5.06 -4.15
N VAL A 187 -1.74 -6.38 -4.30
CA VAL A 187 -0.72 -7.07 -5.12
C VAL A 187 -1.17 -7.15 -6.57
N TYR A 188 -2.45 -7.48 -6.76
CA TYR A 188 -3.06 -7.57 -8.08
C TYR A 188 -4.53 -7.14 -8.02
N SER A 189 -5.01 -6.52 -9.08
CA SER A 189 -6.42 -6.21 -9.29
C SER A 189 -6.72 -6.25 -10.78
N SER A 190 -7.80 -6.93 -11.16
CA SER A 190 -8.35 -6.83 -12.52
C SER A 190 -9.24 -5.61 -12.73
N LEU A 191 -9.69 -4.96 -11.65
CA LEU A 191 -10.49 -3.74 -11.70
C LEU A 191 -9.62 -2.52 -12.06
N ARG A 192 -10.23 -1.53 -12.71
CA ARG A 192 -9.58 -0.23 -12.93
C ARG A 192 -9.40 0.49 -11.59
N ASP A 193 -8.36 1.32 -11.46
CA ASP A 193 -8.01 2.01 -10.21
C ASP A 193 -9.19 2.77 -9.56
N ILE A 194 -10.05 3.40 -10.36
CA ILE A 194 -11.24 4.13 -9.88
C ILE A 194 -12.27 3.17 -9.27
N GLU A 195 -12.48 2.01 -9.90
CA GLU A 195 -13.41 0.97 -9.45
C GLU A 195 -12.86 0.28 -8.20
N LEU A 196 -11.58 -0.09 -8.22
CA LEU A 196 -10.87 -0.67 -7.08
C LEU A 196 -10.95 0.25 -5.85
N LYS A 197 -10.70 1.55 -6.01
CA LYS A 197 -10.81 2.52 -4.92
C LYS A 197 -12.22 2.54 -4.32
N LYS A 198 -13.24 2.63 -5.17
CA LYS A 198 -14.65 2.61 -4.72
C LYS A 198 -14.96 1.30 -3.99
N PHE A 199 -14.50 0.18 -4.54
CA PHE A 199 -14.69 -1.15 -3.97
C PHE A 199 -14.05 -1.28 -2.58
N LEU A 200 -12.76 -0.98 -2.44
CA LEU A 200 -12.04 -1.11 -1.17
C LEU A 200 -12.61 -0.17 -0.10
N LYS A 201 -13.07 1.03 -0.47
CA LYS A 201 -13.77 1.93 0.46
C LYS A 201 -15.09 1.34 0.96
N GLN A 202 -15.83 0.63 0.11
CA GLN A 202 -17.04 -0.09 0.51
C GLN A 202 -16.73 -1.28 1.42
N VAL A 203 -15.66 -2.05 1.12
CA VAL A 203 -15.19 -3.15 1.96
C VAL A 203 -14.82 -2.64 3.34
N ASP A 204 -13.94 -1.63 3.44
CA ASP A 204 -13.47 -1.05 4.70
C ASP A 204 -14.63 -0.53 5.57
N PHE A 205 -15.61 0.14 4.95
CA PHE A 205 -16.82 0.60 5.65
C PHE A 205 -17.63 -0.57 6.22
N ARG A 206 -17.80 -1.66 5.46
CA ARG A 206 -18.54 -2.84 5.92
C ARG A 206 -17.79 -3.58 7.01
N VAL A 207 -16.47 -3.71 6.91
CA VAL A 207 -15.61 -4.28 7.96
C VAL A 207 -15.74 -3.52 9.27
N LYS A 208 -15.75 -2.18 9.22
CA LYS A 208 -15.91 -1.32 10.41
C LYS A 208 -17.27 -1.45 11.08
N ILE A 209 -18.34 -1.68 10.32
CA ILE A 209 -19.70 -1.84 10.87
C ILE A 209 -19.93 -3.26 11.36
N CYS A 210 -19.44 -4.26 10.62
CA CYS A 210 -19.60 -5.68 10.91
C CYS A 210 -18.42 -6.17 11.77
N ASN A 211 -18.34 -5.68 13.01
CA ASN A 211 -17.38 -6.17 13.99
C ASN A 211 -17.54 -7.69 14.19
N ASN A 212 -16.46 -8.43 13.94
CA ASN A 212 -16.25 -9.88 14.11
C ASN A 212 -16.73 -10.82 12.99
N SER A 213 -15.80 -11.68 12.54
CA SER A 213 -15.93 -12.82 11.61
C SER A 213 -16.04 -12.53 10.10
N ILE A 214 -14.97 -11.95 9.54
CA ILE A 214 -14.74 -11.76 8.08
C ILE A 214 -14.34 -13.06 7.34
N LEU A 215 -14.51 -14.24 7.94
CA LEU A 215 -13.87 -15.46 7.40
C LEU A 215 -14.50 -16.02 6.11
N LYS A 216 -15.60 -15.46 5.60
CA LYS A 216 -16.15 -15.69 4.25
C LYS A 216 -17.13 -14.55 3.98
N LEU A 217 -16.65 -13.38 3.56
CA LEU A 217 -17.54 -12.25 3.29
C LEU A 217 -18.33 -12.54 2.00
N PHE A 218 -19.55 -13.01 2.16
CA PHE A 218 -20.61 -12.96 1.15
C PHE A 218 -21.35 -11.65 1.31
N TYR A 219 -21.38 -10.82 0.28
CA TYR A 219 -22.35 -9.73 0.24
C TYR A 219 -22.67 -9.30 -1.18
N THR A 220 -23.89 -8.78 -1.36
CA THR A 220 -24.27 -8.08 -2.58
C THR A 220 -23.72 -6.65 -2.55
N SER A 221 -22.95 -6.31 -3.59
CA SER A 221 -22.56 -4.92 -3.87
C SER A 221 -23.80 -4.07 -4.15
N ARG A 222 -23.69 -2.74 -4.03
CA ARG A 222 -24.74 -1.82 -4.49
C ARG A 222 -25.01 -1.99 -5.98
N ASP A 223 -24.01 -2.47 -6.72
CA ASP A 223 -24.05 -2.70 -8.16
C ASP A 223 -24.57 -4.11 -8.52
N ASN A 224 -25.18 -4.81 -7.55
CA ASN A 224 -25.74 -6.15 -7.75
C ASN A 224 -24.66 -7.17 -8.21
N GLU A 225 -23.57 -7.21 -7.45
CA GLU A 225 -22.46 -8.12 -7.64
C GLU A 225 -22.41 -9.10 -6.48
N LEU A 226 -22.00 -10.33 -6.76
CA LEU A 226 -21.76 -11.35 -5.76
C LEU A 226 -20.27 -11.33 -5.41
N ILE A 227 -19.93 -11.02 -4.15
CA ILE A 227 -18.54 -10.92 -3.69
C ILE A 227 -18.24 -12.08 -2.77
N LEU A 228 -17.15 -12.78 -3.02
CA LEU A 228 -16.60 -13.82 -2.14
C LEU A 228 -15.13 -13.51 -1.84
N SER A 229 -14.69 -13.89 -0.64
CA SER A 229 -13.29 -13.70 -0.25
C SER A 229 -12.83 -14.75 0.75
N GLU A 230 -11.53 -15.04 0.73
CA GLU A 230 -10.89 -16.02 1.60
C GLU A 230 -9.40 -15.70 1.81
N TYR A 231 -8.90 -16.00 3.02
CA TYR A 231 -7.48 -15.92 3.34
C TYR A 231 -6.74 -17.18 2.87
N VAL A 232 -5.51 -17.01 2.40
CA VAL A 232 -4.61 -18.11 2.04
C VAL A 232 -3.33 -18.01 2.85
N SER A 233 -3.12 -19.00 3.72
CA SER A 233 -1.94 -19.17 4.56
C SER A 233 -1.58 -17.94 5.41
N ASP A 234 -2.57 -17.12 5.80
CA ASP A 234 -2.39 -15.83 6.51
C ASP A 234 -1.47 -14.83 5.80
N LEU A 235 -1.15 -15.05 4.52
CA LEU A 235 -0.26 -14.20 3.72
C LEU A 235 -1.03 -13.36 2.71
N TYR A 236 -2.05 -13.96 2.10
CA TYR A 236 -2.84 -13.34 1.06
C TYR A 236 -4.32 -13.37 1.38
N PHE A 237 -5.03 -12.34 0.96
CA PHE A 237 -6.48 -12.25 1.01
C PHE A 237 -7.02 -12.09 -0.41
N ILE A 238 -7.79 -13.08 -0.85
CA ILE A 238 -8.33 -13.15 -2.20
C ILE A 238 -9.75 -12.63 -2.16
N ILE A 239 -10.10 -11.77 -3.12
CA ILE A 239 -11.45 -11.29 -3.31
C ILE A 239 -11.85 -11.54 -4.77
N LEU A 240 -12.97 -12.23 -4.96
CA LEU A 240 -13.58 -12.49 -6.25
C LEU A 240 -14.93 -11.80 -6.33
N ILE A 241 -15.17 -11.15 -7.47
CA ILE A 241 -16.38 -10.39 -7.78
C ILE A 241 -17.03 -11.09 -8.96
N PHE A 242 -18.29 -11.48 -8.80
CA PHE A 242 -19.10 -12.18 -9.79
C PHE A 242 -20.34 -11.35 -10.11
N HIS A 243 -20.95 -11.61 -11.27
CA HIS A 243 -22.27 -11.05 -11.56
C HIS A 243 -23.34 -11.63 -10.61
N ALA A 244 -24.37 -10.85 -10.24
CA ALA A 244 -25.46 -11.35 -9.38
C ALA A 244 -26.21 -12.58 -9.93
N LYS A 245 -26.13 -12.83 -11.24
CA LYS A 245 -26.74 -14.01 -11.87
C LYS A 245 -25.94 -15.29 -11.60
N THR A 246 -24.68 -15.18 -11.20
CA THR A 246 -23.83 -16.33 -10.91
C THR A 246 -24.38 -17.08 -9.70
N LYS A 247 -24.58 -18.39 -9.85
CA LYS A 247 -25.07 -19.25 -8.76
C LYS A 247 -24.02 -19.31 -7.65
N PHE A 248 -24.45 -19.20 -6.40
CA PHE A 248 -23.56 -19.21 -5.24
C PHE A 248 -22.58 -20.40 -5.23
N GLY A 249 -23.07 -21.62 -5.48
CA GLY A 249 -22.21 -22.81 -5.49
C GLY A 249 -21.14 -22.79 -6.59
N VAL A 250 -21.38 -22.09 -7.71
CA VAL A 250 -20.38 -21.89 -8.76
C VAL A 250 -19.30 -20.91 -8.28
N ALA A 251 -19.72 -19.81 -7.67
CA ALA A 251 -18.80 -18.80 -7.14
C ALA A 251 -17.92 -19.37 -6.01
N GLU A 252 -18.50 -20.15 -5.09
CA GLU A 252 -17.74 -20.83 -4.03
C GLU A 252 -16.75 -21.86 -4.61
N PHE A 253 -17.17 -22.63 -5.62
CA PHE A 253 -16.28 -23.58 -6.29
C PHE A 253 -15.06 -22.89 -6.90
N TYR A 254 -15.22 -21.74 -7.58
CA TYR A 254 -14.08 -20.98 -8.09
C TYR A 254 -13.17 -20.47 -6.99
N LEU A 255 -13.74 -19.90 -5.93
CA LEU A 255 -12.94 -19.42 -4.80
C LEU A 255 -12.07 -20.54 -4.23
N GLN A 256 -12.67 -21.70 -3.93
CA GLN A 256 -11.96 -22.84 -3.38
C GLN A 256 -10.89 -23.38 -4.33
N LYS A 257 -11.19 -23.43 -5.64
CA LYS A 257 -10.22 -23.85 -6.67
C LYS A 257 -9.01 -22.91 -6.72
N ILE A 258 -9.25 -21.60 -6.68
CA ILE A 258 -8.22 -20.56 -6.73
C ILE A 258 -7.37 -20.59 -5.44
N VAL A 259 -8.03 -20.63 -4.27
CA VAL A 259 -7.38 -20.77 -2.96
C VAL A 259 -6.48 -22.00 -2.92
N SER A 260 -6.99 -23.16 -3.34
CA SER A 260 -6.22 -24.42 -3.34
C SER A 260 -5.01 -24.36 -4.26
N ARG A 261 -5.15 -23.71 -5.42
CA ARG A 261 -4.04 -23.53 -6.37
C ARG A 261 -2.96 -22.63 -5.80
N ILE A 262 -3.35 -21.50 -5.19
CA ILE A 262 -2.41 -20.56 -4.57
C ILE A 262 -1.72 -21.19 -3.37
N PHE A 263 -2.47 -21.91 -2.52
CA PHE A 263 -1.90 -22.69 -1.42
C PHE A 263 -0.81 -23.67 -1.92
N THR A 264 -1.05 -24.32 -3.06
CA THR A 264 -0.05 -25.20 -3.68
C THR A 264 1.18 -24.42 -4.13
N ILE A 265 1.02 -23.28 -4.80
CA ILE A 265 2.14 -22.43 -5.25
C ILE A 265 2.99 -21.96 -4.06
N LEU A 266 2.35 -21.61 -2.94
CA LEU A 266 3.03 -21.13 -1.74
C LEU A 266 3.86 -22.23 -1.04
N ASN A 267 3.43 -23.48 -1.11
CA ASN A 267 4.08 -24.61 -0.43
C ASN A 267 5.02 -25.44 -1.33
N GLN A 268 5.21 -25.04 -2.59
CA GLN A 268 6.24 -25.60 -3.50
C GLN A 268 7.61 -24.99 -3.24
#